data_AF-A0AA95SN73-F1
#
_entry.id   AF-A0AA95SN73-F1
#
_cell.length_a   1.000
_cell.length_b   1.000
_cell.length_c   1.000
_cell.angle_alpha   90.00
_cell.angle_beta   90.00
_cell.angle_gamma   90.00
#
_symmetry.space_group_name_H-M   'P 1'
#
loop_
_entity.id
_entity.type
_entity.pdbx_description
1 polymer ?
#
loop_
_entity_poly.entity_id
_entity_poly.type
_entity_poly.pdbx_seq_one_letter_code
_entity_poly.pdbx_strand_id
1 'polypeptide(L)' 'MNWQSLDNFLHMGGYGLYVWGSYGLTLAVMLVEALAVRRRQRQAFAAARQLAAEDPETYR' A
#
# COMPACT_ATOMS: atom_id res chain seq x y z
N MET A 1 -30.93 -7.44 -21.67
CA MET A 1 -31.00 -7.57 -20.19
C MET A 1 -30.35 -8.89 -19.77
N ASN A 2 -29.02 -8.99 -19.78
CA ASN A 2 -28.31 -10.17 -19.27
C ASN A 2 -27.00 -9.71 -18.61
N TRP A 3 -27.14 -9.14 -17.41
CA TRP A 3 -26.02 -8.81 -16.53
C TRP A 3 -25.64 -10.03 -15.68
N GLN A 4 -25.66 -11.24 -16.25
CA GLN A 4 -25.14 -12.45 -15.58
C GLN A 4 -23.63 -12.61 -15.78
N SER A 5 -22.98 -11.71 -16.53
CA SER A 5 -21.58 -11.87 -16.94
C SER A 5 -20.57 -11.69 -15.81
N LEU A 6 -20.84 -10.84 -14.80
CA LEU A 6 -19.90 -10.63 -13.68
C LEU A 6 -19.91 -11.78 -12.70
N ASP A 7 -21.10 -12.29 -12.36
CA ASP A 7 -21.26 -13.46 -11.49
C ASP A 7 -20.66 -14.71 -12.16
N ASN A 8 -20.91 -14.89 -13.46
CA ASN A 8 -20.31 -15.98 -14.24
C ASN A 8 -18.78 -15.83 -14.43
N PHE A 9 -18.21 -14.62 -14.39
CA PHE A 9 -16.75 -14.40 -14.42
C PHE A 9 -16.08 -14.71 -13.08
N LEU A 10 -16.74 -14.40 -11.97
CA LEU A 10 -16.31 -14.77 -10.62
C LEU A 10 -16.50 -16.28 -10.36
N HIS A 11 -17.58 -16.85 -10.93
CA HIS A 11 -17.94 -18.26 -10.87
C HIS A 11 -17.66 -19.01 -12.19
N MET A 12 -16.62 -18.61 -12.94
CA MET A 12 -16.14 -19.36 -14.13
C MET A 12 -15.60 -20.74 -13.67
N GLY A 13 -16.49 -21.70 -13.42
CA GLY A 13 -16.16 -23.10 -13.12
C GLY A 13 -15.25 -23.33 -11.91
N GLY A 14 -15.18 -22.42 -10.93
CA GLY A 14 -14.39 -22.56 -9.70
C GLY A 14 -13.01 -21.88 -9.69
N TYR A 15 -12.56 -21.29 -10.80
CA TYR A 15 -11.22 -20.66 -10.90
C TYR A 15 -11.18 -19.15 -10.60
N GLY A 16 -12.33 -18.46 -10.56
CA GLY A 16 -12.35 -17.02 -10.33
C GLY A 16 -11.76 -16.60 -8.97
N LEU A 17 -11.95 -17.42 -7.93
CA LEU A 17 -11.34 -17.21 -6.62
C LEU A 17 -9.80 -17.23 -6.66
N TYR A 18 -9.20 -18.06 -7.50
CA TYR A 18 -7.73 -18.12 -7.66
C TYR A 18 -7.18 -16.87 -8.35
N VAL A 19 -7.84 -16.43 -9.43
CA VAL A 19 -7.42 -15.24 -10.18
C VAL A 19 -7.54 -14.01 -9.28
N TRP A 20 -8.73 -13.75 -8.75
CA TRP A 20 -8.98 -12.61 -7.88
C TRP A 20 -8.18 -12.68 -6.57
N GLY A 21 -7.98 -13.87 -6.02
CA GLY A 21 -7.11 -14.08 -4.86
C GLY A 21 -5.65 -13.73 -5.17
N SER A 22 -5.12 -14.10 -6.34
CA SER A 22 -3.75 -13.79 -6.75
C SER A 22 -3.56 -12.30 -7.00
N TYR A 23 -4.51 -11.65 -7.68
CA TYR A 23 -4.52 -10.19 -7.86
C TYR A 23 -4.64 -9.46 -6.52
N GLY A 24 -5.52 -9.91 -5.63
CA GLY A 24 -5.68 -9.37 -4.28
C GLY A 24 -4.42 -9.53 -3.44
N LEU A 25 -3.77 -10.69 -3.50
CA LEU A 25 -2.50 -10.94 -2.80
C LEU A 25 -1.38 -10.04 -3.34
N THR A 26 -1.30 -9.89 -4.66
CA THR A 26 -0.30 -9.01 -5.30
C THR A 26 -0.52 -7.56 -4.88
N LEU A 27 -1.78 -7.09 -4.91
CA LEU A 27 -2.14 -5.74 -4.46
C LEU A 27 -1.83 -5.55 -2.97
N ALA A 28 -2.11 -6.55 -2.13
CA ALA A 28 -1.81 -6.51 -0.71
C ALA A 28 -0.31 -6.37 -0.45
N VAL A 29 0.52 -7.15 -1.14
CA VAL A 29 1.99 -7.03 -1.04
C VAL A 29 2.46 -5.65 -1.47
N MET A 30 1.98 -5.13 -2.62
CA MET A 30 2.32 -3.76 -3.05
C MET A 30 1.92 -2.70 -2.02
N LEU A 31 0.73 -2.84 -1.42
CA LEU A 31 0.26 -1.90 -0.39
C LEU A 31 1.10 -1.98 0.88
N VAL A 32 1.49 -3.17 1.32
CA VAL A 32 2.36 -3.35 2.49
C VAL A 32 3.70 -2.66 2.28
N GLU A 33 4.35 -2.90 1.13
CA GLU A 33 5.60 -2.23 0.76
C GLU A 33 5.41 -0.71 0.70
N ALA A 34 4.37 -0.23 0.04
CA ALA A 34 4.06 1.20 -0.04
C ALA A 34 3.84 1.83 1.33
N LEU A 35 3.15 1.14 2.24
CA LEU A 35 2.91 1.59 3.61
C LEU A 35 4.20 1.59 4.45
N ALA A 36 5.05 0.57 4.29
CA ALA A 36 6.35 0.50 4.95
C ALA A 36 7.27 1.65 4.51
N VAL A 37 7.35 1.91 3.21
CA VAL A 37 8.10 3.04 2.65
C VAL A 37 7.54 4.37 3.14
N ARG A 38 6.21 4.56 3.12
CA ARG A 38 5.57 5.78 3.65
C ARG A 38 5.84 6.00 5.13
N ARG A 39 5.83 4.93 5.94
CA ARG A 39 6.19 5.00 7.36
C ARG A 39 7.63 5.44 7.54
N ARG A 40 8.57 4.87 6.79
CA ARG A 40 9.99 5.23 6.84
C ARG A 40 10.23 6.67 6.38
N GLN A 41 9.55 7.11 5.33
CA GLN A 41 9.61 8.50 4.86
C GLN A 41 9.11 9.47 5.93
N ARG A 42 8.00 9.16 6.61
CA ARG A 42 7.48 9.98 7.71
C ARG A 42 8.46 10.07 8.88
N GLN A 43 9.11 8.97 9.22
CA GLN A 43 10.15 8.95 10.26
C GLN A 43 11.38 9.77 9.86
N ALA A 44 11.85 9.65 8.61
CA ALA A 44 12.95 10.45 8.10
C ALA A 44 12.62 11.95 8.10
N PHE A 45 11.41 12.34 7.68
CA PHE A 45 10.95 13.73 7.74
C PHE A 45 10.79 14.25 9.17
N ALA A 46 10.35 13.40 10.10
CA ALA A 46 10.26 13.76 11.51
C ALA A 46 11.65 14.00 12.11
N ALA A 47 12.62 13.13 11.82
CA ALA A 47 14.00 13.28 12.26
C ALA A 47 14.67 14.53 11.67
N ALA A 48 14.46 14.80 10.37
CA ALA A 48 14.98 16.02 9.74
C ALA A 48 14.41 17.30 10.36
N ARG A 49 13.13 17.29 10.77
CA ARG A 49 12.53 18.42 11.49
C ARG A 49 13.08 18.60 12.90
N GLN A 50 13.46 17.52 13.58
CA GLN A 50 14.08 17.60 14.91
C GLN A 50 15.46 18.23 14.81
N LEU A 51 16.29 17.78 13.86
CA LEU A 51 17.61 18.39 13.60
C LEU A 51 17.50 19.87 13.25
N ALA A 52 16.56 20.24 12.36
CA ALA A 52 16.33 21.65 12.02
C ALA A 52 15.79 22.51 13.18
N ALA A 53 15.15 21.89 14.17
CA ALA A 53 14.65 22.56 15.37
C ALA A 53 15.71 22.64 16.49
N GLU A 54 16.73 21.79 16.46
CA GLU A 54 17.82 21.72 17.44
C GLU A 54 18.99 22.67 17.07
N ASP A 55 18.96 23.26 15.88
CA ASP A 55 19.98 24.18 15.34
C ASP A 55 19.75 25.72 15.49
N PRO A 56 19.15 26.29 16.57
CA PRO A 56 19.24 27.73 16.83
C PRO A 56 20.38 28.18 17.76
N GLU A 57 20.97 27.31 18.57
CA GLU A 57 21.84 27.72 19.68
C GLU A 57 23.29 27.14 19.64
N THR A 58 23.60 26.18 18.76
CA THR A 58 24.93 25.54 18.71
C THR A 58 25.99 26.38 17.96
N TYR A 59 25.62 27.52 17.36
CA TYR A 59 26.53 28.44 16.67
C TYR A 59 26.70 29.80 17.37
N ARG A 60 26.31 29.94 18.65
CA ARG A 60 26.42 31.20 19.38
C ARG A 60 27.62 31.26 20.32
#